data_AF-A0A1D3TVX6-F1
#
_entry.id   AF-A0A1D3TVX6-F1
#
_cell.length_a   1.000
_cell.length_b   1.000
_cell.length_c   1.000
_cell.angle_alpha   90.00
_cell.angle_beta   90.00
_cell.angle_gamma   90.00
#
_symmetry.space_group_name_H-M   'P 1'
#
loop_
_entity.id
_entity.type
_entity.pdbx_description
1 polymer ?
#
loop_
_entity_poly.entity_id
_entity_poly.type
_entity_poly.pdbx_seq_one_letter_code
_entity_poly.pdbx_strand_id
1 'polypeptide(L)'
;MHAVRNISLCTKDCLCLYVCPTGATDTETGQIDASKCLDGCRICVDACPSHAISLVPEEFPAQQEKTEAVRKSLLSLAESKIKQEKMAAAIEMKSDNPGLRQLAKAISISNRLMAEDLIRESGYMLPQSQNVQDFLQSLLDTDQPEGFPKEAAERLLEILKKDKNKEDKKMDENKTLDNLMEAFAGESQANRKYLAYSKKAEKDGKLNAAKLFKAASDAETIHALKHFEVAGKVSSTADNLKDGIAGETHEYQDMYPDFVKTAEAEGNKAALTSFTYAMRAEEVHAKLYRDALENIDQTEEVFYYLCPVCGNIEKVRPDKCSICGVPGDRFIQY
;
A
#
# COMPACT_ATOMS: atom_id res chain seq x y z
N MET A 1 19.48 6.73 2.17
CA MET A 1 20.46 6.09 3.11
C MET A 1 21.52 7.12 3.42
N HIS A 2 21.88 7.31 4.69
CA HIS A 2 22.87 8.30 5.09
C HIS A 2 23.97 7.66 5.93
N ALA A 3 25.13 8.32 5.97
CA ALA A 3 26.24 7.88 6.78
C ALA A 3 26.06 8.37 8.23
N VAL A 4 26.41 7.54 9.20
CA VAL A 4 26.40 7.86 10.63
C VAL A 4 27.74 7.47 11.24
N ARG A 5 28.22 8.26 12.21
CA ARG A 5 29.53 8.06 12.83
C ARG A 5 29.38 7.59 14.28
N ASN A 6 29.92 6.42 14.59
CA ASN A 6 30.14 5.99 15.95
C ASN A 6 31.41 6.66 16.50
N ILE A 7 31.21 7.70 17.30
CA ILE A 7 32.31 8.50 17.87
C ILE A 7 33.26 7.63 18.72
N SER A 8 32.76 6.60 19.41
CA SER A 8 33.57 5.72 20.25
C SER A 8 34.54 4.84 19.46
N LEU A 9 34.27 4.60 18.18
CA LEU A 9 35.16 3.85 17.28
C LEU A 9 36.08 4.77 16.48
N CYS A 10 35.81 6.08 16.44
CA CYS A 10 36.51 7.01 15.59
C CYS A 10 37.95 7.26 16.07
N THR A 11 38.92 6.90 15.24
CA THR A 11 40.36 7.14 15.46
C THR A 11 40.81 8.58 15.20
N LYS A 12 39.94 9.44 14.65
CA LYS A 12 40.20 10.85 14.32
C LYS A 12 41.30 11.08 13.27
N ASP A 13 41.51 10.12 12.38
CA ASP A 13 42.39 10.29 11.21
C ASP A 13 41.78 11.23 10.14
N CYS A 14 40.51 11.60 10.30
CA CYS A 14 39.81 12.65 9.56
C CYS A 14 39.77 12.49 8.02
N LEU A 15 40.15 11.34 7.46
CA LEU A 15 40.10 11.11 6.01
C LEU A 15 38.70 11.35 5.42
N CYS A 16 37.67 10.97 6.17
CA CYS A 16 36.26 11.20 5.84
C CYS A 16 35.90 12.67 5.59
N LEU A 17 36.65 13.65 6.14
CA LEU A 17 36.44 15.08 5.90
C LEU A 17 36.85 15.46 4.47
N TYR A 18 38.01 14.97 4.03
CA TYR A 18 38.59 15.34 2.73
C TYR A 18 37.94 14.61 1.55
N VAL A 19 37.38 13.42 1.78
CA VAL A 19 36.74 12.63 0.72
C VAL A 19 35.24 12.91 0.58
N CYS A 20 34.61 13.60 1.53
CA CYS A 20 33.18 13.86 1.48
C CYS A 20 32.86 14.99 0.48
N PRO A 21 32.11 14.72 -0.61
CA PRO A 21 31.87 15.70 -1.66
C PRO A 21 30.93 16.85 -1.24
N THR A 22 30.15 16.66 -0.18
CA THR A 22 29.14 17.63 0.29
C THR A 22 29.51 18.30 1.60
N GLY A 23 30.63 17.91 2.21
CA GLY A 23 31.00 18.35 3.55
C GLY A 23 30.09 17.82 4.67
N ALA A 24 29.28 16.78 4.42
CA ALA A 24 28.41 16.17 5.43
C ALA A 24 29.16 15.65 6.66
N THR A 25 30.43 15.26 6.49
CA THR A 25 31.27 14.70 7.55
C THR A 25 31.96 15.75 8.42
N ASP A 26 31.94 17.02 7.99
CA ASP A 26 32.62 18.16 8.59
C ASP A 26 31.67 18.94 9.49
N THR A 27 31.59 18.50 10.74
CA THR A 27 30.72 19.09 11.77
C THR A 27 31.47 19.23 13.08
N GLU A 28 31.16 20.28 13.84
CA GLU A 28 31.78 20.54 15.14
C GLU A 28 31.45 19.48 16.19
N THR A 29 30.29 18.83 16.05
CA THR A 29 29.83 17.76 16.96
C THR A 29 30.49 16.42 16.67
N GLY A 30 31.20 16.30 15.55
CA GLY A 30 31.72 15.03 15.05
C GLY A 30 30.62 14.07 14.55
N GLN A 31 29.36 14.48 14.51
CA GLN A 31 28.26 13.70 13.93
C GLN A 31 28.04 14.06 12.46
N ILE A 32 27.84 13.07 11.59
CA ILE A 32 27.62 13.33 10.17
C ILE A 32 26.26 14.02 10.00
N ASP A 33 26.25 15.11 9.22
CA ASP A 33 25.04 15.83 8.84
C ASP A 33 24.31 15.07 7.73
N ALA A 34 23.33 14.27 8.13
CA ALA A 34 22.53 13.44 7.22
C ALA A 34 21.83 14.27 6.13
N SER A 35 21.49 15.54 6.39
CA SER A 35 20.79 16.40 5.42
C SER A 35 21.67 16.78 4.22
N LYS A 36 22.99 16.65 4.37
CA LYS A 36 23.98 16.89 3.31
C LYS A 36 24.45 15.59 2.66
N CYS A 37 24.00 14.42 3.11
CA CYS A 37 24.37 13.17 2.47
C CYS A 37 23.73 13.07 1.08
N LEU A 38 24.49 12.56 0.12
CA LEU A 38 23.95 12.14 -1.16
C LEU A 38 23.39 10.72 -1.01
N ASP A 39 22.20 10.48 -1.57
CA ASP A 39 21.55 9.18 -1.46
C ASP A 39 22.41 8.04 -2.01
N GLY A 40 22.65 7.04 -1.15
CA GLY A 40 23.45 5.86 -1.49
C GLY A 40 24.97 6.11 -1.56
N CYS A 41 25.44 7.31 -1.27
CA CYS A 41 26.87 7.63 -1.29
C CYS A 41 27.61 6.97 -0.11
N ARG A 42 28.70 6.25 -0.42
CA ARG A 42 29.48 5.48 0.55
C ARG A 42 30.92 5.95 0.76
N ILE A 43 31.32 7.03 0.10
CA ILE A 43 32.74 7.42 0.02
C ILE A 43 33.40 7.57 1.41
N CYS A 44 32.72 8.24 2.35
CA CYS A 44 33.25 8.41 3.70
C CYS A 44 33.23 7.13 4.55
N VAL A 45 32.30 6.21 4.27
CA VAL A 45 32.20 4.89 4.91
C VAL A 45 33.38 4.04 4.45
N ASP A 46 33.59 3.96 3.14
CA ASP A 46 34.62 3.12 2.54
C ASP A 46 36.04 3.65 2.82
N ALA A 47 36.18 4.96 3.03
CA ALA A 47 37.44 5.59 3.41
C ALA A 47 37.73 5.55 4.93
N CYS A 48 36.82 5.09 5.79
CA CYS A 48 37.01 5.14 7.24
C CYS A 48 37.92 3.98 7.73
N PRO A 49 39.17 4.24 8.16
CA PRO A 49 40.11 3.17 8.51
C PRO A 49 39.71 2.40 9.78
N SER A 50 38.99 3.06 10.68
CA SER A 50 38.48 2.46 11.92
C SER A 50 37.11 1.81 11.78
N HIS A 51 36.51 1.85 10.59
CA HIS A 51 35.13 1.42 10.36
C HIS A 51 34.11 2.09 11.31
N ALA A 52 34.44 3.29 11.78
CA ALA A 52 33.61 4.08 12.68
C ALA A 52 32.40 4.70 11.98
N ILE A 53 32.35 4.68 10.66
CA ILE A 53 31.25 5.22 9.85
C ILE A 53 30.50 4.06 9.21
N SER A 54 29.18 4.05 9.34
CA SER A 54 28.30 3.05 8.72
C SER A 54 27.22 3.75 7.89
N LEU A 55 26.77 3.10 6.81
CA LEU A 55 25.52 3.49 6.17
C LEU A 55 24.36 2.94 6.98
N VAL A 56 23.41 3.81 7.29
CA VAL A 56 22.15 3.43 7.91
C VAL A 56 21.02 3.81 6.94
N PRO A 57 20.09 2.88 6.70
CA PRO A 57 18.90 3.23 5.94
C PRO A 57 18.02 4.15 6.78
N GLU A 58 17.31 5.05 6.11
CA GLU A 58 16.33 5.91 6.79
C GLU A 58 15.17 5.06 7.37
N GLU A 59 14.80 4.02 6.63
CA GLU A 59 13.79 3.04 7.00
C GLU A 59 14.43 1.65 7.00
N PHE A 60 14.35 0.93 8.13
CA PHE A 60 14.84 -0.44 8.20
C PHE A 60 13.86 -1.39 7.50
N PRO A 61 14.33 -2.47 6.84
CA PRO A 61 13.42 -3.43 6.24
C PRO A 61 12.49 -4.03 7.30
N ALA A 62 11.24 -4.31 6.90
CA ALA A 62 10.28 -4.97 7.77
C ALA A 62 10.87 -6.24 8.36
N GLN A 63 10.65 -6.45 9.65
CA GLN A 63 11.15 -7.64 10.33
C GLN A 63 10.54 -8.88 9.68
N GLN A 64 11.39 -9.83 9.28
CA GLN A 64 10.90 -11.13 8.83
C GLN A 64 10.17 -11.84 9.97
N GLU A 65 8.93 -12.25 9.72
CA GLU A 65 8.15 -12.98 10.70
C GLU A 65 8.85 -14.29 11.08
N LYS A 66 9.10 -14.46 12.38
CA LYS A 66 9.57 -15.72 12.94
C LYS A 66 8.36 -16.51 13.41
N THR A 67 8.36 -17.82 13.17
CA THR A 67 7.29 -18.68 13.66
C THR A 67 7.19 -18.60 15.19
N GLU A 68 6.00 -18.80 15.72
CA GLU A 68 5.77 -18.79 17.18
C GLU A 68 6.68 -19.77 17.93
N ALA A 69 6.98 -20.92 17.33
CA ALA A 69 7.93 -21.89 17.89
C ALA A 69 9.35 -21.31 18.04
N VAL A 70 9.83 -20.56 17.05
CA VAL A 70 11.14 -19.90 17.08
C VAL A 70 11.13 -18.77 18.11
N ARG A 71 10.10 -17.91 18.10
CA ARG A 71 9.98 -16.81 19.08
C ARG A 71 9.98 -17.33 20.50
N LYS A 72 9.18 -18.36 20.81
CA LYS A 72 9.13 -18.99 22.13
C LYS A 72 10.48 -19.55 22.57
N SER A 73 11.22 -20.17 21.64
CA SER A 73 12.55 -20.71 21.92
C SER A 73 13.57 -19.61 22.23
N LEU A 74 13.55 -18.52 21.46
CA LEU A 74 14.41 -17.35 21.69
C LEU A 74 14.13 -16.70 23.05
N LEU A 75 12.85 -16.49 23.39
CA LEU A 75 12.43 -15.91 24.66
C LEU A 75 12.80 -16.80 25.85
N SER A 76 12.60 -18.11 25.74
CA SER A 76 12.99 -19.06 26.79
C SER A 76 14.51 -19.07 27.03
N LEU A 77 15.30 -18.95 25.95
CA LEU A 77 16.75 -18.82 26.07
C LEU A 77 17.14 -17.48 26.70
N ALA A 78 16.47 -16.38 26.34
CA ALA A 78 16.68 -15.07 26.92
C ALA A 78 16.41 -15.07 28.44
N GLU A 79 15.31 -15.68 28.88
CA GLU A 79 14.99 -15.85 30.31
C GLU A 79 16.09 -16.62 31.06
N SER A 80 16.60 -17.69 30.45
CA SER A 80 17.73 -18.46 31.00
C SER A 80 18.97 -17.59 31.16
N LYS A 81 19.28 -16.74 30.17
CA LYS A 81 20.42 -15.81 30.22
C LYS A 81 20.25 -14.74 31.29
N ILE A 82 19.07 -14.15 31.41
CA ILE A 82 18.74 -13.18 32.47
C ILE A 82 18.91 -13.81 33.87
N LYS A 83 18.49 -15.07 34.04
CA LYS A 83 18.69 -15.78 35.31
C LYS A 83 20.17 -15.96 35.64
N GLN A 84 20.98 -16.36 34.65
CA GLN A 84 22.42 -16.53 34.81
C GLN A 84 23.13 -15.19 35.07
N GLU A 85 22.73 -14.12 34.40
CA GLU A 85 23.20 -12.76 34.66
C GLU A 85 22.99 -12.38 36.13
N LYS A 86 21.75 -12.52 36.64
CA LYS A 86 21.42 -12.18 38.04
C LYS A 86 22.26 -12.97 39.04
N MET A 87 22.48 -14.26 38.79
CA MET A 87 23.33 -15.11 39.62
C MET A 87 24.79 -14.63 39.59
N ALA A 88 25.33 -14.33 38.41
CA ALA A 88 26.69 -13.85 38.24
C ALA A 88 26.90 -12.47 38.90
N ALA A 89 25.96 -11.54 38.72
CA ALA A 89 25.98 -10.23 39.39
C ALA A 89 25.93 -10.37 40.93
N ALA A 90 25.13 -11.30 41.46
CA ALA A 90 25.10 -11.57 42.90
C ALA A 90 26.44 -12.12 43.43
N ILE A 91 27.13 -12.96 42.65
CA ILE A 91 28.47 -13.45 42.99
C ILE A 91 29.49 -12.32 42.94
N GLU A 92 29.45 -11.47 41.90
CA GLU A 92 30.30 -10.29 41.78
C GLU A 92 30.18 -9.38 43.01
N MET A 93 28.96 -9.11 43.49
CA MET A 93 28.73 -8.23 44.63
C MET A 93 29.16 -8.83 45.98
N LYS A 94 29.11 -10.16 46.12
CA LYS A 94 29.33 -10.85 47.42
C LYS A 94 30.70 -11.50 47.57
N SER A 95 31.44 -11.70 46.48
CA SER A 95 32.72 -12.42 46.50
C SER A 95 33.87 -11.54 46.97
N ASP A 96 34.59 -11.98 47.99
CA ASP A 96 35.83 -11.32 48.42
C ASP A 96 37.03 -11.64 47.50
N ASN A 97 36.97 -12.75 46.74
CA ASN A 97 38.02 -13.14 45.80
C ASN A 97 38.03 -12.24 44.55
N PRO A 98 39.12 -11.51 44.24
CA PRO A 98 39.19 -10.60 43.10
C PRO A 98 39.04 -11.29 41.74
N GLY A 99 39.63 -12.47 41.56
CA GLY A 99 39.54 -13.22 40.30
C GLY A 99 38.12 -13.74 40.06
N LEU A 100 37.47 -14.23 41.12
CA LEU A 100 36.07 -14.66 41.05
C LEU A 100 35.13 -13.49 40.75
N ARG A 101 35.36 -12.31 41.35
CA ARG A 101 34.60 -11.08 41.01
C ARG A 101 34.76 -10.70 39.55
N GLN A 102 35.99 -10.69 39.04
CA GLN A 102 36.25 -10.35 37.64
C GLN A 102 35.57 -11.33 36.68
N LEU A 103 35.65 -12.63 36.96
CA LEU A 103 34.98 -13.65 36.16
C LEU A 103 33.46 -13.51 36.23
N ALA A 104 32.89 -13.32 37.42
CA ALA A 104 31.46 -13.15 37.63
C ALA A 104 30.92 -11.91 36.90
N LYS A 105 31.66 -10.79 36.94
CA LYS A 105 31.37 -9.59 36.16
C LYS A 105 31.34 -9.87 34.66
N ALA A 106 32.36 -10.58 34.15
CA ALA A 106 32.44 -10.92 32.73
C ALA A 106 31.26 -11.81 32.28
N ILE A 107 30.90 -12.81 33.09
CA ILE A 107 29.75 -13.70 32.85
C ILE A 107 28.43 -12.91 32.89
N SER A 108 28.30 -11.98 33.84
CA SER A 108 27.12 -11.10 33.94
C SER A 108 26.94 -10.29 32.66
N ILE A 109 27.99 -9.59 32.23
CA ILE A 109 27.96 -8.78 31.00
C ILE A 109 27.68 -9.66 29.77
N SER A 110 28.35 -10.82 29.66
CA SER A 110 28.14 -11.73 28.53
C SER A 110 26.70 -12.24 28.45
N ASN A 111 26.11 -12.67 29.57
CA ASN A 111 24.73 -13.12 29.60
C ASN A 111 23.74 -12.00 29.30
N ARG A 112 23.99 -10.78 29.77
CA ARG A 112 23.18 -9.61 29.41
C ARG A 112 23.16 -9.39 27.90
N LEU A 113 24.34 -9.32 27.28
CA LEU A 113 24.46 -9.12 25.83
C LEU A 113 23.73 -10.22 25.05
N MET A 114 23.90 -11.49 25.44
CA MET A 114 23.18 -12.60 24.82
C MET A 114 21.66 -12.49 24.98
N ALA A 115 21.18 -12.09 26.16
CA ALA A 115 19.75 -11.90 26.40
C ALA A 115 19.19 -10.77 25.52
N GLU A 116 19.90 -9.65 25.45
CA GLU A 116 19.52 -8.50 24.62
C GLU A 116 19.45 -8.88 23.14
N ASP A 117 20.44 -9.63 22.64
CA ASP A 117 20.48 -10.13 21.27
C ASP A 117 19.31 -11.08 20.98
N LEU A 118 19.02 -12.02 21.88
CA LEU A 118 17.90 -12.96 21.73
C LEU A 118 16.54 -12.24 21.71
N ILE A 119 16.37 -11.24 22.57
CA ILE A 119 15.15 -10.43 22.62
C ILE A 119 15.03 -9.59 21.35
N ARG A 120 16.12 -8.98 20.88
CA ARG A 120 16.16 -8.25 19.61
C ARG A 120 15.79 -9.15 18.43
N GLU A 121 16.40 -10.33 18.35
CA GLU A 121 16.10 -11.31 17.31
C GLU A 121 14.65 -11.82 17.39
N SER A 122 14.08 -11.95 18.58
CA SER A 122 12.67 -12.34 18.75
C SER A 122 11.66 -11.24 18.34
N GLY A 123 12.14 -10.03 18.04
CA GLY A 123 11.36 -8.87 17.59
C GLY A 123 10.97 -7.87 18.66
N TYR A 124 11.39 -8.07 19.91
CA TYR A 124 10.96 -7.24 21.04
C TYR A 124 11.74 -5.92 21.20
N MET A 125 13.02 -5.88 20.80
CA MET A 125 13.89 -4.70 20.93
C MET A 125 14.46 -4.22 19.59
N LEU A 126 13.66 -4.26 18.53
CA LEU A 126 14.05 -3.71 17.23
C LEU A 126 13.56 -2.27 17.07
N PRO A 127 14.44 -1.32 16.67
CA PRO A 127 14.01 0.03 16.32
C PRO A 127 12.85 0.01 15.32
N GLN A 128 11.88 0.92 15.50
CA GLN A 128 10.69 1.08 14.64
C GLN A 128 9.65 -0.08 14.68
N SER A 129 9.91 -1.19 15.37
CA SER A 129 8.98 -2.33 15.40
C SER A 129 7.67 -2.01 16.15
N GLN A 130 6.61 -2.77 15.83
CA GLN A 130 5.33 -2.66 16.54
C GLN A 130 5.49 -2.86 18.06
N ASN A 131 6.34 -3.79 18.48
CA ASN A 131 6.60 -4.04 19.91
C ASN A 131 7.21 -2.82 20.60
N VAL A 132 8.08 -2.06 19.92
CA VAL A 132 8.63 -0.81 20.45
C VAL A 132 7.56 0.28 20.53
N GLN A 133 6.69 0.38 19.53
CA GLN A 133 5.57 1.32 19.55
C GLN A 133 4.60 1.00 20.70
N ASP A 134 4.25 -0.27 20.86
CA ASP A 134 3.38 -0.76 21.94
C ASP A 134 4.02 -0.54 23.31
N PHE A 135 5.33 -0.77 23.42
CA PHE A 135 6.07 -0.51 24.65
C PHE A 135 6.07 0.99 25.00
N LEU A 136 6.41 1.86 24.05
CA LEU A 136 6.37 3.31 24.25
C LEU A 136 4.96 3.80 24.61
N GLN A 137 3.93 3.29 23.95
CA GLN A 137 2.54 3.60 24.29
C GLN A 137 2.20 3.13 25.71
N SER A 138 2.62 1.91 26.09
CA SER A 138 2.39 1.37 27.43
C SER A 138 3.04 2.22 28.53
N LEU A 139 4.22 2.79 28.26
CA LEU A 139 4.90 3.70 29.17
C LEU A 139 4.14 5.02 29.33
N LEU A 140 3.49 5.50 28.27
CA LEU A 140 2.69 6.73 28.30
C LEU A 140 1.32 6.53 28.96
N ASP A 141 0.78 5.31 28.89
CA ASP A 141 -0.53 4.95 29.43
C ASP A 141 -0.50 4.59 30.93
N THR A 142 0.68 4.45 31.52
CA THR A 142 0.88 4.12 32.94
C THR A 142 1.46 5.29 33.73
N ASP A 143 1.15 5.35 35.03
CA ASP A 143 1.76 6.32 35.94
C ASP A 143 3.26 6.06 36.07
N GLN A 144 4.05 7.01 35.59
CA GLN A 144 5.51 6.93 35.62
C GLN A 144 6.08 7.68 36.82
N PRO A 145 7.26 7.27 37.35
CA PRO A 145 7.93 7.96 38.43
C PRO A 145 8.33 9.40 38.05
N GLU A 146 8.52 10.24 39.06
CA GLU A 146 8.98 11.62 38.89
C GLU A 146 10.33 11.66 38.14
N GLY A 147 10.40 12.45 37.08
CA GLY A 147 11.57 12.55 36.19
C GLY A 147 11.52 11.68 34.93
N PHE A 148 10.45 10.92 34.70
CA PHE A 148 10.27 10.21 33.43
C PHE A 148 10.15 11.20 32.24
N PRO A 149 10.93 11.02 31.16
CA PRO A 149 10.94 11.94 30.02
C PRO A 149 9.74 11.72 29.09
N LYS A 150 8.54 12.06 29.56
CA LYS A 150 7.26 11.83 28.86
C LYS A 150 7.24 12.42 27.45
N GLU A 151 7.64 13.68 27.32
CA GLU A 151 7.68 14.38 26.02
C GLU A 151 8.61 13.68 25.01
N ALA A 152 9.72 13.10 25.47
CA ALA A 152 10.63 12.38 24.59
C ALA A 152 10.01 11.07 24.09
N ALA A 153 9.28 10.35 24.94
CA ALA A 153 8.55 9.14 24.55
C ALA A 153 7.41 9.45 23.58
N GLU A 154 6.66 10.54 23.80
CA GLU A 154 5.60 11.02 22.88
C GLU A 154 6.17 11.38 21.51
N ARG A 155 7.24 12.19 21.48
CA ARG A 155 7.91 12.59 20.24
C ARG A 155 8.47 11.38 19.48
N LEU A 156 9.07 10.44 20.19
CA LEU A 156 9.60 9.22 19.58
C LEU A 156 8.46 8.40 18.97
N LEU A 157 7.35 8.22 19.69
CA LEU A 157 6.19 7.50 19.19
C LEU A 157 5.56 8.17 17.98
N GLU A 158 5.51 9.50 17.93
CA GLU A 158 5.04 10.27 16.77
C GLU A 158 5.92 10.04 15.54
N ILE A 159 7.26 10.07 15.70
CA ILE A 159 8.21 9.79 14.62
C ILE A 159 7.99 8.37 14.09
N LEU A 160 7.90 7.38 14.99
CA LEU A 160 7.71 5.98 14.63
C LEU A 160 6.35 5.69 13.97
N LYS A 161 5.29 6.44 14.32
CA LYS A 161 3.95 6.32 13.70
C LYS A 161 3.85 7.02 12.34
N LYS A 162 4.59 8.11 12.10
CA LYS A 162 4.60 8.83 10.81
C LYS A 162 5.14 7.96 9.68
N ASP A 163 6.11 7.09 9.96
CA ASP A 163 6.68 6.18 8.97
C ASP A 163 5.67 5.10 8.53
N LYS A 164 4.73 4.69 9.40
CA LYS A 164 3.62 3.80 8.98
C LYS A 164 2.67 4.40 7.93
N ASN A 165 2.42 5.71 7.98
CA ASN A 165 1.61 6.39 6.97
C ASN A 165 2.33 6.52 5.61
N LYS A 166 3.64 6.25 5.57
CA LYS A 166 4.40 5.99 4.34
C LYS A 166 4.48 4.50 4.01
N GLU A 167 4.53 3.60 4.99
CA GLU A 167 4.61 2.14 4.81
C GLU A 167 3.34 1.49 4.26
N ASP A 168 2.15 2.11 4.38
CA ASP A 168 0.98 1.66 3.60
C ASP A 168 1.13 1.92 2.09
N LYS A 169 2.18 2.65 1.68
CA LYS A 169 2.73 2.59 0.33
C LYS A 169 4.00 1.74 0.36
N LYS A 170 3.81 0.42 0.37
CA LYS A 170 4.72 -0.50 -0.32
C LYS A 170 5.30 0.24 -1.53
N MET A 171 6.62 0.23 -1.70
CA MET A 171 7.19 0.38 -3.04
C MET A 171 6.69 -0.82 -3.85
N ASP A 172 5.49 -0.65 -4.37
CA ASP A 172 4.80 -1.56 -5.24
C ASP A 172 5.62 -1.59 -6.53
N GLU A 173 5.98 -2.79 -6.99
CA GLU A 173 6.49 -3.01 -8.35
C GLU A 173 5.48 -2.54 -9.42
N ASN A 174 4.37 -1.93 -8.98
CA ASN A 174 3.19 -1.52 -9.69
C ASN A 174 2.88 0.00 -9.59
N LYS A 175 3.64 0.87 -8.90
CA LYS A 175 3.21 2.29 -8.78
C LYS A 175 2.87 2.97 -10.11
N THR A 176 3.58 2.62 -11.18
CA THR A 176 3.25 3.09 -12.54
C THR A 176 1.99 2.44 -13.10
N LEU A 177 1.77 1.14 -12.89
CA LEU A 177 0.56 0.47 -13.34
C LEU A 177 -0.65 0.87 -12.48
N ASP A 178 -0.51 1.14 -11.19
CA ASP A 178 -1.53 1.80 -10.35
C ASP A 178 -1.88 3.19 -10.89
N ASN A 179 -0.87 4.01 -11.22
CA ASN A 179 -1.10 5.31 -11.87
C ASN A 179 -1.83 5.15 -13.21
N LEU A 180 -1.50 4.11 -14.00
CA LEU A 180 -2.19 3.82 -15.27
C LEU A 180 -3.65 3.42 -15.04
N MET A 181 -3.94 2.62 -14.01
CA MET A 181 -5.30 2.21 -13.66
C MET A 181 -6.11 3.37 -13.06
N GLU A 182 -5.48 4.22 -12.25
CA GLU A 182 -6.09 5.45 -11.73
C GLU A 182 -6.40 6.43 -12.88
N ALA A 183 -5.46 6.61 -13.81
CA ALA A 183 -5.68 7.41 -15.02
C ALA A 183 -6.79 6.81 -15.88
N PHE A 184 -6.79 5.51 -16.14
CA PHE A 184 -7.87 4.83 -16.87
C PHE A 184 -9.24 5.09 -16.25
N ALA A 185 -9.37 4.97 -14.92
CA ALA A 185 -10.61 5.26 -14.22
C ALA A 185 -11.00 6.75 -14.34
N GLY A 186 -10.05 7.67 -14.18
CA GLY A 186 -10.25 9.11 -14.31
C GLY A 186 -10.71 9.51 -15.72
N GLU A 187 -10.04 9.03 -16.75
CA GLU A 187 -10.37 9.31 -18.15
C GLU A 187 -11.70 8.68 -18.57
N SER A 188 -12.02 7.49 -18.06
CA SER A 188 -13.33 6.85 -18.28
C SER A 188 -14.47 7.67 -17.68
N GLN A 189 -14.29 8.22 -16.47
CA GLN A 189 -15.26 9.13 -15.87
C GLN A 189 -15.34 10.47 -16.62
N ALA A 190 -14.20 11.03 -17.05
CA ALA A 190 -14.13 12.27 -17.81
C ALA A 190 -14.88 12.14 -19.14
N ASN A 191 -14.66 11.05 -19.88
CA ASN A 191 -15.39 10.70 -21.09
C ASN A 191 -16.92 10.77 -20.88
N ARG A 192 -17.44 10.04 -19.89
CA ARG A 192 -18.90 9.96 -19.66
C ARG A 192 -19.49 11.29 -19.20
N LYS A 193 -18.76 12.05 -18.37
CA LYS A 193 -19.15 13.42 -17.99
C LYS A 193 -19.23 14.35 -19.20
N TYR A 194 -18.18 14.41 -20.02
CA TYR A 194 -18.13 15.30 -21.18
C TYR A 194 -19.18 14.93 -22.23
N LEU A 195 -19.47 13.65 -22.43
CA LEU A 195 -20.57 13.24 -23.30
C LEU A 195 -21.93 13.72 -22.79
N ALA A 196 -22.19 13.62 -21.47
CA ALA A 196 -23.41 14.15 -20.87
C ALA A 196 -23.50 15.69 -21.01
N TYR A 197 -22.38 16.39 -20.80
CA TYR A 197 -22.30 17.85 -20.95
C TYR A 197 -22.50 18.29 -22.39
N SER A 198 -22.00 17.52 -23.37
CA SER A 198 -22.23 17.77 -24.78
C SER A 198 -23.72 17.75 -25.12
N LYS A 199 -24.45 16.69 -24.71
CA LYS A 199 -25.90 16.58 -24.90
C LYS A 199 -26.67 17.72 -24.24
N LYS A 200 -26.25 18.12 -23.03
CA LYS A 200 -26.86 19.25 -22.31
C LYS A 200 -26.62 20.57 -23.05
N ALA A 201 -25.38 20.83 -23.49
CA ALA A 201 -25.03 22.05 -24.23
C ALA A 201 -25.76 22.13 -25.58
N GLU A 202 -25.97 21.00 -26.26
CA GLU A 202 -26.76 20.94 -27.49
C GLU A 202 -28.23 21.31 -27.22
N LYS A 203 -28.84 20.73 -26.18
CA LYS A 203 -30.21 21.07 -25.75
C LYS A 203 -30.36 22.54 -25.36
N ASP A 204 -29.31 23.15 -24.82
CA ASP A 204 -29.28 24.57 -24.44
C ASP A 204 -28.92 25.52 -25.61
N GLY A 205 -28.74 24.98 -26.82
CA GLY A 205 -28.38 25.74 -28.03
C GLY A 205 -26.94 26.26 -28.05
N LYS A 206 -26.07 25.79 -27.15
CA LYS A 206 -24.66 26.18 -27.05
C LYS A 206 -23.78 25.30 -27.93
N LEU A 207 -23.99 25.39 -29.24
CA LEU A 207 -23.44 24.45 -30.22
C LEU A 207 -21.91 24.32 -30.19
N ASN A 208 -21.17 25.42 -29.98
CA ASN A 208 -19.70 25.36 -29.91
C ASN A 208 -19.22 24.63 -28.65
N ALA A 209 -19.87 24.84 -27.51
CA ALA A 209 -19.57 24.11 -26.29
C ALA A 209 -19.92 22.63 -26.43
N ALA A 210 -21.06 22.31 -27.07
CA ALA A 210 -21.47 20.94 -27.35
C ALA A 210 -20.42 20.19 -28.19
N LYS A 211 -19.93 20.84 -29.26
CA LYS A 211 -18.85 20.30 -30.12
C LYS A 211 -17.55 20.10 -29.34
N LEU A 212 -17.14 21.08 -28.52
CA LEU A 212 -15.92 20.97 -27.72
C LEU A 212 -16.02 19.81 -26.72
N PHE A 213 -17.12 19.70 -25.97
CA PHE A 213 -17.31 18.59 -25.04
C PHE A 213 -17.38 17.24 -25.74
N LYS A 214 -17.96 17.17 -26.95
CA LYS A 214 -17.95 15.94 -27.74
C LYS A 214 -16.53 15.56 -28.15
N ALA A 215 -15.76 16.51 -28.68
CA ALA A 215 -14.36 16.28 -29.06
C ALA A 215 -13.49 15.87 -27.85
N ALA A 216 -13.68 16.52 -26.69
CA ALA A 216 -12.98 16.16 -25.46
C ALA A 216 -13.36 14.75 -24.98
N SER A 217 -14.65 14.38 -25.01
CA SER A 217 -15.09 13.00 -24.71
C SER A 217 -14.40 11.98 -25.63
N ASP A 218 -14.31 12.25 -26.92
CA ASP A 218 -13.63 11.36 -27.87
C ASP A 218 -12.12 11.29 -27.58
N ALA A 219 -11.49 12.40 -27.18
CA ALA A 219 -10.09 12.42 -26.73
C ALA A 219 -9.86 11.57 -25.47
N GLU A 220 -10.72 11.68 -24.45
CA GLU A 220 -10.55 10.86 -23.24
C GLU A 220 -10.79 9.37 -23.49
N THR A 221 -11.56 9.02 -24.52
CA THR A 221 -11.63 7.61 -25.00
C THR A 221 -10.25 7.13 -25.44
N ILE A 222 -9.51 7.96 -26.19
CA ILE A 222 -8.16 7.61 -26.68
C ILE A 222 -7.19 7.44 -25.50
N HIS A 223 -7.21 8.37 -24.53
CA HIS A 223 -6.37 8.27 -23.35
C HIS A 223 -6.68 7.02 -22.52
N ALA A 224 -7.96 6.80 -22.18
CA ALA A 224 -8.38 5.65 -21.39
C ALA A 224 -7.97 4.32 -22.05
N LEU A 225 -8.28 4.14 -23.33
CA LEU A 225 -7.91 2.91 -24.06
C LEU A 225 -6.39 2.72 -24.09
N LYS A 226 -5.62 3.80 -24.30
CA LYS A 226 -4.16 3.68 -24.32
C LYS A 226 -3.58 3.33 -22.96
N HIS A 227 -4.10 3.90 -21.88
CA HIS A 227 -3.66 3.56 -20.53
C HIS A 227 -3.98 2.10 -20.17
N PHE A 228 -5.17 1.61 -20.52
CA PHE A 228 -5.57 0.23 -20.28
C PHE A 228 -4.73 -0.78 -21.09
N GLU A 229 -4.40 -0.44 -22.34
CA GLU A 229 -3.49 -1.22 -23.19
C GLU A 229 -2.08 -1.28 -22.59
N VAL A 230 -1.48 -0.13 -22.23
CA VAL A 230 -0.13 -0.06 -21.67
C VAL A 230 -0.05 -0.71 -20.29
N ALA A 231 -1.16 -0.72 -19.54
CA ALA A 231 -1.31 -1.46 -18.30
C ALA A 231 -1.34 -2.99 -18.49
N GLY A 232 -1.34 -3.49 -19.73
CA GLY A 232 -1.39 -4.91 -20.03
C GLY A 232 -2.72 -5.56 -19.67
N LYS A 233 -3.81 -4.77 -19.62
CA LYS A 233 -5.14 -5.26 -19.24
C LYS A 233 -5.98 -5.77 -20.42
N VAL A 234 -5.50 -5.58 -21.65
CA VAL A 234 -6.10 -6.19 -22.85
C VAL A 234 -5.41 -7.53 -23.12
N SER A 235 -6.14 -8.63 -22.88
CA SER A 235 -5.66 -10.00 -23.05
C SER A 235 -6.27 -10.68 -24.28
N SER A 236 -6.21 -12.02 -24.35
CA SER A 236 -6.91 -12.79 -25.38
C SER A 236 -8.43 -12.55 -25.32
N THR A 237 -9.14 -12.71 -26.43
CA THR A 237 -10.62 -12.57 -26.45
C THR A 237 -11.30 -13.45 -25.41
N ALA A 238 -10.83 -14.69 -25.24
CA ALA A 238 -11.37 -15.62 -24.26
C ALA A 238 -11.17 -15.12 -22.82
N ASP A 239 -10.00 -14.54 -22.51
CA ASP A 239 -9.73 -14.01 -21.17
C ASP A 239 -10.47 -12.70 -20.90
N ASN A 240 -10.61 -11.84 -21.90
CA ASN A 240 -11.43 -10.62 -21.81
C ASN A 240 -12.92 -10.96 -21.60
N LEU A 241 -13.44 -12.02 -22.25
CA LEU A 241 -14.81 -12.50 -22.00
C LEU A 241 -14.97 -13.03 -20.57
N LYS A 242 -13.98 -13.76 -20.03
CA LYS A 242 -14.02 -14.21 -18.63
C LYS A 242 -13.99 -13.03 -17.64
N ASP A 243 -13.17 -12.03 -17.92
CA ASP A 243 -13.11 -10.79 -17.13
C ASP A 243 -14.47 -10.07 -17.14
N GLY A 244 -15.08 -9.90 -18.33
CA GLY A 244 -16.44 -9.37 -18.47
C GLY A 244 -17.48 -10.18 -17.68
N ILE A 245 -17.48 -11.52 -17.80
CA ILE A 245 -18.39 -12.38 -17.02
C ILE A 245 -18.23 -12.16 -15.51
N ALA A 246 -16.99 -12.07 -15.03
CA ALA A 246 -16.70 -11.86 -13.60
C ALA A 246 -17.19 -10.50 -13.13
N GLY A 247 -16.91 -9.44 -13.90
CA GLY A 247 -17.36 -8.07 -13.63
C GLY A 247 -18.89 -7.99 -13.56
N GLU A 248 -19.56 -8.35 -14.66
CA GLU A 248 -21.03 -8.32 -14.73
C GLU A 248 -21.68 -9.15 -13.60
N THR A 249 -21.11 -10.33 -13.29
CA THR A 249 -21.64 -11.19 -12.21
C THR A 249 -21.51 -10.53 -10.85
N HIS A 250 -20.38 -9.92 -10.54
CA HIS A 250 -20.22 -9.15 -9.32
C HIS A 250 -21.20 -7.98 -9.24
N GLU A 251 -21.42 -7.28 -10.36
CA GLU A 251 -22.33 -6.15 -10.42
C GLU A 251 -23.78 -6.55 -10.08
N TYR A 252 -24.33 -7.59 -10.72
CA TYR A 252 -25.74 -7.97 -10.48
C TYR A 252 -25.96 -8.84 -9.22
N GLN A 253 -24.95 -9.59 -8.75
CA GLN A 253 -25.11 -10.45 -7.56
C GLN A 253 -24.76 -9.74 -6.25
N ASP A 254 -23.78 -8.84 -6.27
CA ASP A 254 -23.23 -8.24 -5.04
C ASP A 254 -23.46 -6.72 -5.01
N MET A 255 -22.97 -5.98 -6.00
CA MET A 255 -22.91 -4.51 -5.94
C MET A 255 -24.29 -3.84 -6.03
N TYR A 256 -25.03 -4.07 -7.11
CA TYR A 256 -26.32 -3.41 -7.32
C TYR A 256 -27.41 -3.83 -6.32
N PRO A 257 -27.52 -5.09 -5.85
CA PRO A 257 -28.50 -5.44 -4.83
C PRO A 257 -28.39 -4.59 -3.56
N ASP A 258 -27.17 -4.26 -3.13
CA ASP A 258 -26.97 -3.39 -1.96
C ASP A 258 -27.29 -1.93 -2.25
N PHE A 259 -27.01 -1.43 -3.46
CA PHE A 259 -27.42 -0.09 -3.89
C PHE A 259 -28.94 0.05 -4.02
N VAL A 260 -29.63 -0.99 -4.50
CA VAL A 260 -31.09 -1.05 -4.58
C VAL A 260 -31.72 -0.99 -3.19
N LYS A 261 -31.24 -1.82 -2.24
CA LYS A 261 -31.72 -1.79 -0.84
C LYS A 261 -31.53 -0.41 -0.21
N THR A 262 -30.37 0.21 -0.44
CA THR A 262 -30.05 1.54 0.09
C THR A 262 -30.97 2.61 -0.49
N ALA A 263 -31.13 2.64 -1.83
CA ALA A 263 -32.00 3.60 -2.50
C ALA A 263 -33.47 3.44 -2.11
N GLU A 264 -33.93 2.21 -1.86
CA GLU A 264 -35.27 1.92 -1.34
C GLU A 264 -35.45 2.43 0.09
N ALA A 265 -34.48 2.16 0.98
CA ALA A 265 -34.50 2.63 2.37
C ALA A 265 -34.49 4.17 2.47
N GLU A 266 -33.76 4.84 1.59
CA GLU A 266 -33.72 6.31 1.49
C GLU A 266 -34.94 6.90 0.77
N GLY A 267 -35.80 6.07 0.15
CA GLY A 267 -36.95 6.52 -0.62
C GLY A 267 -36.59 7.23 -1.94
N ASN A 268 -35.36 7.10 -2.42
CA ASN A 268 -34.90 7.71 -3.66
C ASN A 268 -35.33 6.90 -4.90
N LYS A 269 -36.56 7.14 -5.35
CA LYS A 269 -37.17 6.41 -6.49
C LYS A 269 -36.38 6.50 -7.79
N ALA A 270 -35.69 7.61 -8.04
CA ALA A 270 -34.91 7.79 -9.27
C ALA A 270 -33.66 6.91 -9.26
N ALA A 271 -32.91 6.91 -8.14
CA ALA A 271 -31.76 6.04 -7.96
C ALA A 271 -32.19 4.56 -7.96
N LEU A 272 -33.27 4.22 -7.25
CA LEU A 272 -33.83 2.87 -7.21
C LEU A 272 -34.13 2.33 -8.62
N THR A 273 -34.80 3.13 -9.45
CA THR A 273 -35.11 2.75 -10.84
C THR A 273 -33.82 2.54 -11.65
N SER A 274 -32.86 3.46 -11.53
CA SER A 274 -31.59 3.39 -12.25
C SER A 274 -30.79 2.14 -11.89
N PHE A 275 -30.63 1.85 -10.60
CA PHE A 275 -29.89 0.68 -10.12
C PHE A 275 -30.61 -0.62 -10.46
N THR A 276 -31.94 -0.66 -10.36
CA THR A 276 -32.71 -1.85 -10.74
C THR A 276 -32.59 -2.16 -12.23
N TYR A 277 -32.56 -1.13 -13.08
CA TYR A 277 -32.37 -1.31 -14.52
C TYR A 277 -30.97 -1.85 -14.85
N ALA A 278 -29.92 -1.25 -14.27
CA ALA A 278 -28.55 -1.71 -14.46
C ALA A 278 -28.38 -3.15 -13.98
N MET A 279 -28.80 -3.47 -12.75
CA MET A 279 -28.74 -4.83 -12.19
C MET A 279 -29.35 -5.89 -13.11
N ARG A 280 -30.53 -5.62 -13.67
CA ARG A 280 -31.21 -6.57 -14.58
C ARG A 280 -30.52 -6.65 -15.94
N ALA A 281 -29.90 -5.57 -16.41
CA ALA A 281 -29.14 -5.57 -17.66
C ALA A 281 -27.84 -6.35 -17.49
N GLU A 282 -27.12 -6.18 -16.38
CA GLU A 282 -25.84 -6.84 -16.13
C GLU A 282 -26.01 -8.36 -15.99
N GLU A 283 -27.14 -8.84 -15.46
CA GLU A 283 -27.52 -10.27 -15.48
C GLU A 283 -27.58 -10.82 -16.91
N VAL A 284 -28.17 -10.04 -17.84
CA VAL A 284 -28.25 -10.39 -19.26
C VAL A 284 -26.87 -10.32 -19.91
N HIS A 285 -26.06 -9.30 -19.60
CA HIS A 285 -24.71 -9.14 -20.15
C HIS A 285 -23.81 -10.31 -19.74
N ALA A 286 -23.82 -10.70 -18.47
CA ALA A 286 -23.10 -11.87 -17.97
C ALA A 286 -23.48 -13.15 -18.74
N LYS A 287 -24.77 -13.33 -19.04
CA LYS A 287 -25.24 -14.46 -19.85
C LYS A 287 -24.73 -14.38 -21.29
N LEU A 288 -24.81 -13.22 -21.93
CA LEU A 288 -24.35 -13.04 -23.31
C LEU A 288 -22.83 -13.24 -23.44
N TYR A 289 -22.04 -12.78 -22.48
CA TYR A 289 -20.60 -13.04 -22.48
C TYR A 289 -20.27 -14.53 -22.27
N ARG A 290 -21.02 -15.25 -21.42
CA ARG A 290 -20.88 -16.71 -21.30
C ARG A 290 -21.21 -17.41 -22.61
N ASP A 291 -22.35 -17.07 -23.22
CA ASP A 291 -22.75 -17.62 -24.52
C ASP A 291 -21.66 -17.35 -25.58
N ALA A 292 -21.08 -16.15 -25.61
CA ALA A 292 -20.02 -15.79 -26.55
C ALA A 292 -18.70 -16.55 -26.28
N LEU A 293 -18.37 -16.81 -25.01
CA LEU A 293 -17.19 -17.59 -24.64
C LEU A 293 -17.33 -19.07 -25.04
N GLU A 294 -18.52 -19.65 -24.81
CA GLU A 294 -18.83 -21.03 -25.19
C GLU A 294 -18.83 -21.24 -26.70
N ASN A 295 -19.13 -20.20 -27.48
CA ASN A 295 -19.23 -20.22 -28.93
C ASN A 295 -18.17 -19.32 -29.60
N ILE A 296 -16.99 -19.18 -29.01
CA ILE A 296 -15.98 -18.20 -29.44
C ILE A 296 -15.46 -18.43 -30.88
N ASP A 297 -15.53 -19.67 -31.36
CA ASP A 297 -15.10 -20.06 -32.72
C ASP A 297 -16.26 -20.02 -33.73
N GLN A 298 -17.47 -19.60 -33.33
CA GLN A 298 -18.62 -19.49 -34.22
C GLN A 298 -18.41 -18.37 -35.25
N THR A 299 -18.64 -18.69 -36.52
CA THR A 299 -18.46 -17.76 -37.66
C THR A 299 -19.77 -17.20 -38.19
N GLU A 300 -20.92 -17.75 -37.78
CA GLU A 300 -22.23 -17.20 -38.13
C GLU A 300 -22.44 -15.85 -37.44
N GLU A 301 -22.92 -14.87 -38.21
CA GLU A 301 -23.18 -13.52 -37.72
C GLU A 301 -24.28 -13.53 -36.65
N VAL A 302 -24.01 -12.88 -35.51
CA VAL A 302 -24.96 -12.68 -34.41
C VAL A 302 -25.24 -11.19 -34.31
N PHE A 303 -26.52 -10.82 -34.39
CA PHE A 303 -26.94 -9.44 -34.17
C PHE A 303 -27.16 -9.19 -32.67
N TYR A 304 -26.82 -7.98 -32.23
CA TYR A 304 -27.12 -7.52 -30.87
C TYR A 304 -27.99 -6.27 -30.92
N TYR A 305 -29.06 -6.25 -30.14
CA TYR A 305 -29.99 -5.14 -30.05
C TYR A 305 -29.90 -4.50 -28.67
N LEU A 306 -29.41 -3.26 -28.59
CA LEU A 306 -29.25 -2.50 -27.35
C LEU A 306 -30.48 -1.63 -27.07
N CYS A 307 -31.06 -1.78 -25.88
CA CYS A 307 -32.09 -0.88 -25.37
C CYS A 307 -31.48 0.48 -24.96
N PRO A 308 -31.89 1.60 -25.57
CA PRO A 308 -31.28 2.91 -25.29
C PRO A 308 -31.69 3.52 -23.94
N VAL A 309 -32.59 2.86 -23.19
CA VAL A 309 -33.15 3.36 -21.92
C VAL A 309 -32.53 2.66 -20.71
N CYS A 310 -32.37 1.34 -20.76
CA CYS A 310 -31.95 0.55 -19.59
C CYS A 310 -30.69 -0.30 -19.80
N GLY A 311 -30.10 -0.31 -21.01
CA GLY A 311 -28.90 -1.09 -21.27
C GLY A 311 -29.13 -2.57 -21.59
N ASN A 312 -30.37 -3.07 -21.59
CA ASN A 312 -30.67 -4.46 -21.99
C ASN A 312 -30.12 -4.78 -23.39
N ILE A 313 -29.53 -5.96 -23.56
CA ILE A 313 -29.07 -6.46 -24.87
C ILE A 313 -29.83 -7.74 -25.21
N GLU A 314 -30.34 -7.83 -26.44
CA GLU A 314 -31.05 -9.02 -26.94
C GLU A 314 -30.43 -9.48 -28.27
N LYS A 315 -30.41 -10.80 -28.54
CA LYS A 315 -29.94 -11.35 -29.83
C LYS A 315 -30.97 -11.17 -30.96
N VAL A 316 -32.23 -10.94 -30.60
CA VAL A 316 -33.35 -10.71 -31.54
C VAL A 316 -34.11 -9.49 -31.06
N ARG A 317 -34.51 -8.60 -31.98
CA ARG A 317 -35.31 -7.41 -31.64
C ARG A 317 -36.63 -7.85 -30.98
N PRO A 318 -36.88 -7.50 -29.71
CA PRO A 318 -38.13 -7.85 -29.04
C PRO A 318 -39.24 -6.87 -29.43
N ASP A 319 -40.52 -7.20 -29.20
CA ASP A 319 -41.62 -6.23 -29.35
C ASP A 319 -41.54 -5.10 -28.30
N LYS A 320 -41.14 -5.46 -27.07
CA LYS A 320 -40.91 -4.54 -25.94
C LYS A 320 -39.73 -5.03 -25.10
N CYS A 321 -38.97 -4.10 -24.53
CA CYS A 321 -37.92 -4.41 -23.58
C CYS A 321 -38.47 -5.08 -22.32
N SER A 322 -37.90 -6.24 -21.94
CA SER A 322 -38.25 -7.02 -20.75
C SER A 322 -37.92 -6.31 -19.41
N ILE A 323 -37.07 -5.28 -19.45
CA ILE A 323 -36.63 -4.52 -18.27
C ILE A 323 -37.43 -3.22 -18.12
N CYS A 324 -37.38 -2.32 -19.10
CA CYS A 324 -38.00 -0.99 -19.00
C CYS A 324 -39.29 -0.80 -19.81
N GLY A 325 -39.71 -1.80 -20.60
CA GLY A 325 -40.95 -1.75 -21.38
C GLY A 325 -40.94 -0.85 -22.62
N VAL A 326 -39.80 -0.24 -22.98
CA VAL A 326 -39.70 0.58 -24.21
C VAL A 326 -39.96 -0.29 -25.46
N PRO A 327 -40.65 0.23 -26.49
CA PRO A 327 -40.87 -0.51 -27.73
C PRO A 327 -39.58 -0.93 -28.43
N GLY A 328 -39.63 -2.08 -29.11
CA GLY A 328 -38.51 -2.70 -29.81
C GLY A 328 -37.93 -1.89 -30.97
N ASP A 329 -38.73 -1.05 -31.59
CA ASP A 329 -38.32 -0.17 -32.70
C ASP A 329 -37.27 0.87 -32.27
N ARG A 330 -37.12 1.13 -30.97
CA ARG A 330 -36.10 2.02 -30.40
C ARG A 330 -34.77 1.32 -30.13
N PHE A 331 -34.70 0.00 -30.24
CA PHE A 331 -33.44 -0.71 -30.02
C PHE A 331 -32.44 -0.37 -31.12
N ILE A 332 -31.18 -0.21 -30.72
CA ILE A 332 -30.06 0.07 -31.61
C ILE A 332 -29.45 -1.27 -32.00
N GLN A 333 -29.37 -1.54 -33.30
CA GLN A 333 -28.75 -2.76 -33.81
C GLN A 333 -27.24 -2.59 -33.93
N TYR A 334 -26.52 -3.61 -33.48
CA TYR A 334 -25.09 -3.85 -33.60
C TYR A 334 -24.87 -5.16 -34.35
#